data_AF-A0A352FTP4-F1
#
_entry.id   AF-A0A352FTP4-F1
#
_cell.length_a   1.000
_cell.length_b   1.000
_cell.length_c   1.000
_cell.angle_alpha   90.00
_cell.angle_beta   90.00
_cell.angle_gamma   90.00
#
_symmetry.space_group_name_H-M   'P 1'
#
loop_
_entity.id
_entity.type
_entity.pdbx_description
1 polymer ?
#
loop_
_entity_poly.entity_id
_entity_poly.type
_entity_poly.pdbx_seq_one_letter_code
_entity_poly.pdbx_strand_id
1 'polypeptide(L)'
;MYRVFLERAAERDLKKLSVRLHDRVIAAIQGLAKNPRPSGCRKLTGADNDWRIRVGDYGVVYEIADTIRVVRINRVRHRREVYR
;
A
#
# COMPACT_ATOMS: atom_id res chain seq x y z
N MET A 1 7.85 10.13 -11.43
CA MET A 1 8.40 9.63 -10.16
C MET A 1 7.62 10.28 -9.03
N TYR A 2 7.07 9.48 -8.13
CA TYR A 2 6.25 9.88 -7.00
C TYR A 2 7.04 9.73 -5.70
N ARG A 3 6.75 10.58 -4.71
CA ARG A 3 7.26 10.43 -3.34
C ARG A 3 6.33 9.51 -2.56
N VAL A 4 6.90 8.52 -1.89
CA VAL A 4 6.13 7.57 -1.07
C VAL A 4 6.28 7.95 0.39
N PHE A 5 5.16 8.11 1.09
CA PHE A 5 5.11 8.34 2.53
C PHE A 5 4.42 7.17 3.22
N LEU A 6 4.93 6.80 4.39
CA LEU A 6 4.35 5.77 5.24
C LEU A 6 3.60 6.44 6.39
N GLU A 7 2.31 6.18 6.49
CA GLU A 7 1.55 6.60 7.65
C GLU A 7 1.93 5.76 8.89
N ARG A 8 1.76 6.34 10.09
CA ARG A 8 2.06 5.65 11.35
C ARG A 8 1.32 4.32 11.50
N ALA A 9 0.15 4.18 10.85
CA ALA A 9 -0.58 2.93 10.84
C ALA A 9 0.09 1.86 9.97
N ALA A 10 0.51 2.22 8.75
CA ALA A 10 1.24 1.31 7.86
C ALA A 10 2.59 0.89 8.47
N GLU A 11 3.32 1.80 9.11
CA GLU A 11 4.57 1.47 9.79
C GLU A 11 4.35 0.42 10.91
N ARG A 12 3.31 0.60 11.73
CA ARG A 12 2.94 -0.37 12.77
C ARG A 12 2.52 -1.71 12.18
N ASP A 13 1.88 -1.72 11.03
CA ASP A 13 1.49 -2.95 10.35
C ASP A 13 2.71 -3.70 9.81
N LEU A 14 3.63 -2.98 9.15
CA LEU A 14 4.89 -3.51 8.63
C LEU A 14 5.74 -4.14 9.73
N LYS A 15 5.80 -3.51 10.91
CA LYS A 15 6.54 -4.03 12.08
C LYS A 15 6.01 -5.37 12.61
N LYS A 16 4.76 -5.73 12.31
CA LYS A 16 4.15 -7.02 12.71
C LYS A 16 4.40 -8.13 11.69
N LEU A 17 4.96 -7.82 10.53
CA LEU A 17 5.19 -8.80 9.47
C LEU A 17 6.45 -9.60 9.78
N SER A 18 6.51 -10.84 9.30
CA SER A 18 7.76 -11.60 9.25
C SER A 18 8.75 -10.91 8.30
N VAL A 19 10.06 -11.08 8.54
CA VAL A 19 11.13 -10.44 7.76
C VAL A 19 10.94 -10.64 6.25
N ARG A 20 10.69 -11.88 5.81
CA ARG A 20 10.47 -12.21 4.39
C ARG A 20 9.30 -11.45 3.77
N LEU A 21 8.24 -11.26 4.54
CA LEU A 21 7.05 -10.56 4.05
C LEU A 21 7.25 -9.05 4.08
N HIS A 22 7.88 -8.53 5.14
CA HIS A 22 8.27 -7.13 5.24
C HIS A 22 9.05 -6.70 3.99
N ASP A 23 10.08 -7.45 3.60
CA ASP A 23 10.92 -7.12 2.44
C ASP A 23 10.13 -7.14 1.12
N ARG A 24 9.21 -8.11 0.97
CA ARG A 24 8.32 -8.17 -0.20
C ARG A 24 7.38 -6.96 -0.26
N VAL A 25 6.83 -6.53 0.88
CA VAL A 25 5.93 -5.37 0.93
C VAL A 25 6.71 -4.09 0.67
N ILE A 26 7.91 -3.92 1.23
CA ILE A 26 8.77 -2.77 0.97
C ILE A 26 9.14 -2.68 -0.51
N ALA A 27 9.52 -3.79 -1.15
CA ALA A 27 9.81 -3.81 -2.58
C ALA A 27 8.59 -3.39 -3.43
N ALA A 28 7.40 -3.85 -3.07
CA ALA A 28 6.16 -3.44 -3.73
C ALA A 28 5.87 -1.95 -3.54
N ILE A 29 6.04 -1.43 -2.32
CA ILE A 29 5.86 -0.01 -1.98
C ILE A 29 6.85 0.87 -2.75
N GLN A 30 8.12 0.48 -2.84
CA GLN A 30 9.13 1.19 -3.63
C GLN A 30 8.77 1.21 -5.13
N GLY A 31 8.15 0.15 -5.64
CA GLY A 31 7.62 0.11 -7.00
C GLY A 31 6.57 1.20 -7.28
N LEU A 32 5.76 1.56 -6.28
CA LEU A 32 4.73 2.60 -6.40
C LEU A 32 5.31 3.99 -6.67
N ALA A 33 6.56 4.24 -6.26
CA ALA A 33 7.25 5.50 -6.59
C ALA A 33 7.46 5.67 -8.11
N LYS A 34 7.63 4.56 -8.84
CA LYS A 34 7.83 4.57 -10.30
C LYS A 34 6.51 4.45 -11.03
N ASN A 35 5.67 3.50 -10.61
CA ASN A 35 4.35 3.28 -11.17
C ASN A 35 3.32 3.21 -10.03
N PRO A 36 2.62 4.32 -9.72
CA PRO A 36 1.68 4.35 -8.62
C PRO A 36 0.39 3.55 -8.90
N ARG A 37 0.14 3.14 -10.16
CA ARG A 37 -1.01 2.31 -10.55
C ARG A 37 -0.53 1.05 -11.29
N PRO A 38 0.16 0.13 -10.59
CA PRO A 38 0.66 -1.09 -11.23
C PRO A 38 -0.50 -2.02 -11.61
N SER A 39 -0.28 -2.87 -12.61
CA SER A 39 -1.26 -3.86 -13.05
C SER A 39 -1.76 -4.71 -11.87
N GLY A 40 -3.08 -4.87 -11.75
CA GLY A 40 -3.70 -5.58 -10.64
C GLY A 40 -4.02 -4.73 -9.41
N CYS A 41 -3.69 -3.43 -9.42
CA CYS A 41 -4.25 -2.49 -8.44
C CYS A 41 -5.77 -2.35 -8.62
N ARG A 42 -6.51 -2.20 -7.52
CA ARG A 42 -7.94 -1.90 -7.55
C ARG A 42 -8.21 -0.63 -6.78
N LYS A 43 -9.02 0.26 -7.36
CA LYS A 43 -9.58 1.40 -6.62
C LYS A 43 -10.56 0.87 -5.56
N LEU A 44 -10.49 1.41 -4.35
CA LEU A 44 -11.43 1.08 -3.29
C LEU A 44 -12.67 1.96 -3.45
N THR A 45 -13.86 1.36 -3.35
CA THR A 45 -15.13 2.07 -3.37
C THR A 45 -15.35 2.77 -2.03
N GLY A 46 -15.70 4.07 -2.07
CA GLY A 46 -15.98 4.88 -0.87
C GLY A 46 -14.94 5.97 -0.56
N ALA A 47 -13.84 6.06 -1.31
CA ALA A 47 -12.88 7.16 -1.21
C ALA A 47 -12.38 7.57 -2.61
N ASP A 48 -12.18 8.88 -2.82
CA ASP A 48 -11.87 9.45 -4.13
C ASP A 48 -10.55 8.93 -4.72
N ASN A 49 -9.55 8.67 -3.88
CA ASN A 49 -8.18 8.36 -4.31
C ASN A 49 -7.52 7.17 -3.62
N ASP A 50 -8.29 6.29 -2.96
CA ASP A 50 -7.74 5.07 -2.36
C ASP A 50 -7.63 3.91 -3.35
N TRP A 51 -6.48 3.25 -3.28
CA TRP A 51 -6.10 2.12 -4.11
C TRP A 51 -5.58 0.98 -3.23
N ARG A 52 -5.67 -0.23 -3.77
CA ARG A 52 -5.14 -1.44 -3.13
C ARG A 52 -4.29 -2.24 -4.11
N ILE A 53 -3.10 -2.62 -3.69
CA ILE A 53 -2.31 -3.69 -4.33
C ILE A 53 -2.22 -4.91 -3.41
N ARG A 54 -2.02 -6.09 -3.99
CA ARG A 54 -1.81 -7.34 -3.25
C ARG A 54 -0.35 -7.74 -3.26
N VAL A 55 0.15 -8.14 -2.10
CA VAL A 55 1.46 -8.75 -1.89
C VAL A 55 1.24 -10.05 -1.14
N GLY A 56 1.07 -11.15 -1.87
CA GLY A 56 0.64 -12.43 -1.31
C GLY A 56 -0.75 -12.30 -0.63
N ASP A 57 -0.83 -12.71 0.64
CA ASP A 57 -2.05 -12.62 1.45
C ASP A 57 -2.31 -11.24 2.07
N TYR A 58 -1.44 -10.26 1.81
CA TYR A 58 -1.57 -8.91 2.36
C TYR A 58 -2.02 -7.91 1.30
N GLY A 59 -2.92 -7.00 1.69
CA GLY A 59 -3.33 -5.84 0.91
C GLY A 59 -2.63 -4.59 1.43
N VAL A 60 -1.94 -3.88 0.54
CA VAL A 60 -1.42 -2.54 0.81
C VAL A 60 -2.44 -1.54 0.31
N VAL A 61 -2.98 -0.74 1.23
CA VAL A 61 -3.93 0.34 0.93
C VAL A 61 -3.16 1.65 0.89
N TYR A 62 -3.34 2.41 -0.18
CA TYR A 62 -2.62 3.65 -0.40
C TYR A 62 -3.45 4.67 -1.16
N GLU A 63 -3.15 5.94 -0.94
CA GLU A 63 -3.72 7.06 -1.66
C GLU A 63 -2.72 7.60 -2.69
N ILE A 64 -3.22 8.07 -3.83
CA ILE A 64 -2.43 8.78 -4.83
C ILE A 64 -2.90 10.24 -4.92
N ALA A 65 -2.00 11.17 -4.63
CA ALA A 65 -2.20 12.60 -4.86
C ALA A 65 -1.42 13.04 -6.10
N ASP A 66 -2.06 12.97 -7.27
CA ASP A 66 -1.42 13.24 -8.56
C ASP A 66 -0.89 14.67 -8.69
N THR A 67 -1.62 15.67 -8.17
CA THR A 67 -1.24 17.09 -8.24
C THR A 67 0.15 17.35 -7.64
N ILE A 68 0.48 16.65 -6.55
CA ILE A 68 1.75 16.81 -5.83
C ILE A 68 2.70 15.61 -6.03
N ARG A 69 2.33 14.63 -6.87
CA ARG A 69 3.08 13.39 -7.12
C ARG A 69 3.45 12.65 -5.84
N VAL A 70 2.47 12.46 -4.97
CA VAL A 70 2.65 11.76 -3.68
C VAL A 70 1.82 10.48 -3.65
N VAL A 71 2.40 9.43 -3.09
CA VAL A 71 1.72 8.18 -2.71
C VAL A 71 1.79 8.05 -1.19
N ARG A 72 0.64 7.94 -0.52
CA ARG A 72 0.58 7.71 0.94
C ARG A 72 0.16 6.29 1.22
N ILE A 73 0.97 5.54 1.93
CA ILE A 73 0.64 4.18 2.35
C ILE A 73 -0.13 4.28 3.67
N ASN A 74 -1.43 3.98 3.62
CA ASN A 74 -2.33 4.13 4.75
C ASN A 74 -2.26 2.92 5.68
N ARG A 75 -2.34 1.70 5.13
CA ARG A 75 -2.43 0.44 5.90
C ARG A 75 -1.83 -0.74 5.14
N VAL A 76 -1.33 -1.73 5.88
CA VAL A 76 -0.96 -3.04 5.34
C VAL A 76 -1.73 -4.11 6.11
N ARG A 77 -2.70 -4.77 5.47
CA ARG A 77 -3.66 -5.67 6.15
C ARG A 77 -3.59 -7.08 5.59
N HIS A 78 -3.67 -8.08 6.46
CA HIS A 78 -3.83 -9.47 6.02
C HIS A 78 -5.26 -9.68 5.49
N ARG A 79 -5.44 -10.55 4.48
CA ARG A 79 -6.77 -10.86 3.89
C ARG A 79 -7.82 -11.31 4.90
N ARG A 80 -7.37 -11.86 6.04
CA ARG A 80 -8.22 -12.36 7.13
C ARG A 80 -8.75 -11.25 8.04
N GLU A 81 -8.08 -10.09 8.05
CA GLU A 81 -8.51 -8.93 8.85
C GLU A 81 -9.53 -8.05 8.09
N VAL A 82 -9.80 -8.34 6.81
CA VAL A 82 -10.73 -7.56 5.97
C VAL A 82 -12.19 -8.05 6.11
N TYR A 83 -12.40 -9.27 6.60
CA TYR A 83 -13.72 -9.88 6.78
C TYR A 83 -14.11 -9.99 8.26
N ARG A 84 -13.82 -8.96 9.05
CA ARG A 84 -14.31 -8.88 10.43
C ARG A 84 -14.94 -7.52 10.68
#